data_AF-A0A953BDF5-F1
#
_entry.id   AF-A0A953BDF5-F1
#
_cell.length_a   1.000
_cell.length_b   1.000
_cell.length_c   1.000
_cell.angle_alpha   90.00
_cell.angle_beta   90.00
_cell.angle_gamma   90.00
#
_symmetry.space_group_name_H-M   'P 1'
#
loop_
_entity.id
_entity.type
_entity.pdbx_description
1 polymer ?
#
loop_
_entity_poly.entity_id
_entity_poly.type
_entity_poly.pdbx_seq_one_letter_code
_entity_poly.pdbx_strand_id
1 'polypeptide(L)'
;MLNRWHLTIALVAVALVCLTIVTIIKSVGGEPVGDTLTEFGLNLGAEIIGIAMTVAVVDWLIERSKLREEAQRIAWATLHDIDHAVWVWQGGRREFHLDELVAILSLVKEEDPLPVFTKNLFANLGMRASDTLRLQARVFRHHRKLKNALTYLSGLAQIRELENLVSPSYIVQSLQSSVAILAFLTGQGMHPASFGIVRTFRDPSIDGQQARYRGVEVEALSSLPPLPNTSSQVAMWDSRTGRIPPRSGISSAQGIDNPSATPKSRPPSSDQ
;
A
#
# COMPACT_ATOMS: atom_id res chain seq x y z
N MET A 1 -8.41 -5.18 -32.41
CA MET A 1 -8.63 -6.19 -31.35
C MET A 1 -10.13 -6.32 -31.16
N LEU A 2 -10.73 -7.48 -31.48
CA LEU A 2 -12.13 -7.71 -31.10
C LEU A 2 -12.20 -7.63 -29.57
N ASN A 3 -12.89 -6.62 -29.06
CA ASN A 3 -13.22 -6.54 -27.65
C ASN A 3 -13.95 -7.83 -27.26
N ARG A 4 -13.53 -8.49 -26.18
CA ARG A 4 -14.06 -9.81 -25.78
C ARG A 4 -15.58 -9.78 -25.54
N TRP A 5 -16.12 -8.61 -25.21
CA TRP A 5 -17.56 -8.31 -25.23
C TRP A 5 -18.26 -8.67 -26.55
N HIS A 6 -17.61 -8.43 -27.69
CA HIS A 6 -18.15 -8.82 -28.99
C HIS A 6 -18.20 -10.34 -29.16
N LEU A 7 -17.27 -11.09 -28.56
CA LEU A 7 -17.30 -12.55 -28.56
C LEU A 7 -18.48 -13.07 -27.71
N THR A 8 -18.67 -12.52 -26.52
CA THR A 8 -19.81 -12.89 -25.66
C THR A 8 -21.14 -12.56 -26.34
N ILE A 9 -21.26 -11.37 -26.94
CA ILE A 9 -22.44 -10.95 -27.71
C ILE A 9 -22.65 -11.87 -28.92
N ALA A 10 -21.59 -12.24 -29.64
CA ALA A 10 -21.67 -13.15 -30.78
C ALA A 10 -22.14 -14.54 -30.36
N LEU A 11 -21.62 -15.10 -29.26
CA LEU A 11 -22.05 -16.40 -28.73
C LEU A 11 -23.52 -16.39 -28.28
N VAL A 12 -23.96 -15.33 -27.60
CA VAL A 12 -25.37 -15.16 -27.22
C VAL A 12 -26.26 -15.03 -28.46
N ALA A 13 -25.82 -14.27 -29.48
CA ALA A 13 -26.56 -14.14 -30.73
C ALA A 13 -26.69 -15.48 -31.46
N VAL A 14 -25.61 -16.29 -31.51
CA VAL A 14 -25.64 -17.63 -32.09
C VAL A 14 -26.61 -18.53 -31.32
N ALA A 15 -26.58 -18.51 -29.98
CA ALA A 15 -27.50 -19.29 -29.15
C ALA A 15 -28.97 -18.91 -29.43
N LEU A 16 -29.27 -17.61 -29.53
CA LEU A 16 -30.62 -17.13 -29.87
C LEU A 16 -31.06 -17.56 -31.27
N VAL A 17 -30.16 -17.54 -32.26
CA VAL A 17 -30.44 -18.01 -33.62
C VAL A 17 -30.71 -19.52 -33.65
N CYS A 18 -29.93 -20.32 -32.92
CA CYS A 18 -30.18 -21.75 -32.81
C CYS A 18 -31.56 -22.02 -32.17
N LEU A 19 -31.91 -21.28 -31.13
CA LEU A 19 -33.18 -21.42 -30.41
C LEU A 19 -34.38 -21.03 -31.31
N THR A 20 -34.26 -19.95 -32.10
CA THR A 20 -35.30 -19.58 -33.08
C THR A 20 -35.46 -20.63 -34.18
N ILE A 21 -34.37 -21.19 -34.71
CA ILE A 21 -34.42 -22.27 -35.71
C ILE A 21 -35.16 -23.49 -35.15
N VAL A 22 -34.86 -23.91 -33.91
CA VAL A 22 -35.56 -25.05 -33.26
C VAL A 22 -37.05 -24.77 -33.11
N THR A 23 -37.44 -23.55 -32.69
CA THR A 23 -38.87 -23.18 -32.58
C THR A 23 -39.59 -23.19 -33.92
N ILE A 24 -38.93 -22.78 -35.01
CA ILE A 24 -39.50 -22.82 -36.36
C ILE A 24 -39.69 -24.27 -36.81
N ILE A 25 -38.68 -25.13 -36.63
CA ILE A 25 -38.77 -26.55 -37.00
C ILE A 25 -39.93 -27.22 -36.25
N LYS A 26 -40.10 -26.95 -34.95
CA LYS A 26 -41.23 -27.46 -34.16
C LYS A 26 -42.59 -27.01 -34.70
N SER A 27 -42.68 -25.78 -35.21
CA SER A 27 -43.93 -25.26 -35.77
C SER A 27 -44.31 -25.86 -37.13
N VAL A 28 -43.34 -26.44 -37.86
CA VAL A 28 -43.52 -26.92 -39.24
C VAL A 28 -43.47 -28.45 -39.35
N GLY A 29 -42.69 -29.14 -38.50
CA GLY A 29 -42.53 -30.59 -38.50
C GLY A 29 -43.37 -31.26 -37.42
N GLY A 30 -44.29 -32.15 -37.80
CA GLY A 30 -45.23 -32.83 -36.89
C GLY A 30 -44.59 -33.61 -35.72
N GLU A 31 -45.46 -34.05 -34.79
CA GLU A 31 -45.12 -34.41 -33.40
C GLU A 31 -43.89 -35.31 -33.15
N PRO A 32 -43.62 -36.43 -33.85
CA PRO A 32 -42.56 -37.34 -33.42
C PRO A 32 -41.13 -36.84 -33.68
N VAL A 33 -40.91 -35.99 -34.70
CA VAL A 33 -39.59 -35.43 -35.01
C VAL A 33 -39.33 -34.15 -34.21
N GLY A 34 -40.40 -33.41 -33.87
CA GLY A 34 -40.34 -32.19 -33.07
C GLY A 34 -39.78 -32.41 -31.67
N ASP A 35 -40.18 -33.49 -30.99
CA ASP A 35 -39.80 -33.71 -29.58
C ASP A 35 -38.31 -34.04 -29.42
N THR A 36 -37.77 -34.96 -30.24
CA THR A 36 -36.35 -35.34 -30.20
C THR A 36 -35.44 -34.14 -30.52
N LEU A 37 -35.79 -33.33 -31.53
CA LEU A 37 -35.03 -32.13 -31.90
C LEU A 37 -35.15 -31.02 -30.86
N THR A 38 -36.28 -30.93 -30.16
CA THR A 38 -36.49 -29.96 -29.07
C THR A 38 -35.61 -30.31 -27.89
N GLU A 39 -35.57 -31.58 -27.47
CA GLU A 39 -34.69 -32.02 -26.37
C GLU A 39 -33.21 -31.80 -26.71
N PHE A 40 -32.79 -32.17 -27.93
CA PHE A 40 -31.43 -31.92 -28.40
C PHE A 40 -31.10 -30.42 -28.42
N GLY A 41 -31.99 -29.60 -28.98
CA GLY A 41 -31.83 -28.15 -29.08
C GLY A 41 -31.78 -27.45 -27.72
N LEU A 42 -32.59 -27.89 -26.75
CA LEU A 42 -32.56 -27.37 -25.38
C LEU A 42 -31.27 -27.76 -24.66
N ASN A 43 -30.82 -29.01 -24.81
CA ASN A 43 -29.57 -29.47 -24.19
C ASN A 43 -28.36 -28.74 -24.79
N LEU A 44 -28.29 -28.63 -26.12
CA LEU A 44 -27.25 -27.88 -26.82
C LEU A 44 -27.28 -26.39 -26.45
N GLY A 45 -28.47 -25.78 -26.40
CA GLY A 45 -28.65 -24.40 -25.98
C GLY A 45 -28.18 -24.16 -24.55
N ALA A 46 -28.53 -25.05 -23.62
CA ALA A 46 -28.06 -24.99 -22.24
C ALA A 46 -26.54 -25.11 -22.14
N GLU A 47 -25.92 -26.00 -22.92
CA GLU A 47 -24.47 -26.15 -22.97
C GLU A 47 -23.77 -24.89 -23.51
N ILE A 48 -24.26 -24.33 -24.63
CA ILE A 48 -23.71 -23.10 -25.21
C ILE A 48 -23.83 -21.92 -24.23
N ILE A 49 -24.97 -21.79 -23.56
CA ILE A 49 -25.19 -20.77 -22.53
C ILE A 49 -24.21 -20.97 -21.37
N GLY A 50 -24.02 -22.22 -20.91
CA GLY A 50 -23.07 -22.55 -19.85
C GLY A 50 -21.63 -22.18 -20.20
N ILE A 51 -21.21 -22.46 -21.44
CA ILE A 51 -19.89 -22.06 -21.96
C ILE A 51 -19.77 -20.53 -22.00
N ALA A 52 -20.75 -19.83 -22.57
CA ALA A 52 -20.73 -18.37 -22.67
C ALA A 52 -20.68 -17.69 -21.29
N MET A 53 -21.45 -18.20 -20.33
CA MET A 53 -21.44 -17.73 -18.95
C MET A 53 -20.07 -17.93 -18.28
N THR A 54 -19.47 -19.11 -18.46
CA THR A 54 -18.14 -19.41 -17.92
C THR A 54 -17.08 -18.46 -18.49
N VAL A 55 -17.08 -18.23 -19.81
CA VAL A 55 -16.16 -17.29 -20.46
C VAL A 55 -16.33 -15.87 -19.90
N ALA A 56 -17.57 -15.41 -19.74
CA ALA A 56 -17.85 -14.08 -19.20
C ALA A 56 -17.36 -13.93 -17.75
N VAL A 57 -17.57 -14.93 -16.89
CA VAL A 57 -17.11 -14.92 -15.50
C VAL A 57 -15.59 -14.93 -15.43
N VAL A 58 -14.92 -15.78 -16.22
CA VAL A 58 -13.46 -15.85 -16.27
C VAL A 58 -12.86 -14.52 -16.75
N ASP A 59 -13.43 -13.92 -17.80
CA ASP A 59 -12.98 -12.62 -18.29
C ASP A 59 -13.14 -11.52 -17.24
N TRP A 60 -14.28 -11.50 -16.53
CA TRP A 60 -14.50 -10.56 -15.43
C TRP A 60 -13.49 -10.74 -14.29
N LEU A 61 -13.17 -11.99 -13.91
CA LEU A 61 -12.17 -12.28 -12.88
C LEU A 61 -10.76 -11.84 -13.32
N ILE A 62 -10.39 -12.08 -14.58
CA ILE A 62 -9.11 -11.64 -15.14
C ILE A 62 -9.02 -10.11 -15.16
N GLU A 63 -10.07 -9.42 -15.61
CA GLU A 63 -10.12 -7.96 -15.60
C GLU A 63 -9.98 -7.40 -14.18
N ARG A 64 -10.69 -8.01 -13.22
CA ARG A 64 -10.59 -7.64 -11.80
C ARG A 64 -9.19 -7.86 -11.24
N SER A 65 -8.51 -8.95 -11.60
CA SER A 65 -7.12 -9.20 -11.19
C SER A 65 -6.18 -8.14 -11.75
N LYS A 66 -6.29 -7.85 -13.06
CA LYS A 66 -5.47 -6.83 -13.73
C LYS A 66 -5.63 -5.45 -13.10
N LEU A 67 -6.86 -5.03 -12.78
CA LEU A 67 -7.10 -3.75 -12.11
C LEU A 67 -6.48 -3.70 -10.71
N ARG A 68 -6.52 -4.81 -9.96
CA ARG A 68 -5.87 -4.91 -8.64
C ARG A 68 -4.35 -4.83 -8.76
N GLU A 69 -3.76 -5.54 -9.70
CA GLU A 69 -2.31 -5.52 -9.96
C GLU A 69 -1.85 -4.11 -10.39
N GLU A 70 -2.62 -3.44 -11.24
CA GLU A 70 -2.34 -2.06 -11.65
C GLU A 70 -2.44 -1.11 -10.46
N ALA A 71 -3.47 -1.23 -9.62
CA ALA A 71 -3.60 -0.45 -8.39
C ALA A 71 -2.44 -0.66 -7.42
N GLN A 72 -1.97 -1.91 -7.26
CA GLN A 72 -0.81 -2.23 -6.44
C GLN A 72 0.48 -1.65 -7.02
N ARG A 73 0.66 -1.72 -8.34
CA ARG A 73 1.82 -1.13 -9.02
C ARG A 73 1.87 0.38 -8.83
N ILE A 74 0.75 1.08 -9.00
CA ILE A 74 0.66 2.52 -8.75
C ILE A 74 1.00 2.80 -7.29
N ALA A 75 0.38 2.07 -6.36
CA ALA A 75 0.62 2.29 -4.93
C ALA A 75 2.09 2.10 -4.55
N TRP A 76 2.74 1.06 -5.10
CA TRP A 76 4.15 0.78 -4.89
C TRP A 76 5.06 1.88 -5.44
N ALA A 77 4.81 2.31 -6.68
CA ALA A 77 5.57 3.40 -7.30
C ALA A 77 5.42 4.70 -6.50
N THR A 78 4.20 5.02 -6.07
CA THR A 78 3.93 6.20 -5.23
C THR A 78 4.62 6.12 -3.87
N LEU A 79 4.66 4.95 -3.22
CA LEU A 79 5.41 4.78 -1.96
C LEU A 79 6.90 5.06 -2.13
N HIS A 80 7.51 4.57 -3.21
CA HIS A 80 8.91 4.86 -3.51
C HIS A 80 9.16 6.34 -3.82
N ASP A 81 8.24 7.00 -4.52
CA ASP A 81 8.34 8.44 -4.77
C ASP A 81 8.26 9.24 -3.46
N ILE A 82 7.38 8.84 -2.52
CA ILE A 82 7.29 9.44 -1.19
C ILE A 82 8.58 9.20 -0.40
N ASP A 83 9.05 7.95 -0.35
CA ASP A 83 10.26 7.57 0.36
C ASP A 83 11.46 8.36 -0.12
N HIS A 84 11.67 8.46 -1.43
CA HIS A 84 12.74 9.26 -1.99
C HIS A 84 12.62 10.74 -1.60
N ALA A 85 11.41 11.31 -1.66
CA ALA A 85 11.21 12.71 -1.27
C ALA A 85 11.49 12.95 0.21
N VAL A 86 11.07 12.04 1.08
CA VAL A 86 11.34 12.10 2.52
C VAL A 86 12.81 11.87 2.82
N TRP A 87 13.47 10.93 2.14
CA TRP A 87 14.90 10.69 2.28
C TRP A 87 15.73 11.91 1.89
N VAL A 88 15.41 12.59 0.78
CA VAL A 88 16.06 13.86 0.42
C VAL A 88 15.86 14.87 1.55
N TRP A 89 14.63 15.05 2.03
CA TRP A 89 14.28 16.05 3.04
C TRP A 89 14.91 15.80 4.42
N GLN A 90 14.78 14.59 4.96
CA GLN A 90 15.07 14.28 6.36
C GLN A 90 16.30 13.39 6.55
N GLY A 91 16.84 12.82 5.47
CA GLY A 91 17.86 11.79 5.55
C GLY A 91 17.27 10.42 5.88
N GLY A 92 18.06 9.55 6.51
CA GLY A 92 17.72 8.15 6.72
C GLY A 92 18.57 7.19 5.88
N ARG A 93 18.31 5.90 6.02
CA ARG A 93 18.97 4.87 5.21
C ARG A 93 18.48 4.94 3.77
N ARG A 94 19.32 4.52 2.82
CA ARG A 94 18.96 4.47 1.39
C ARG A 94 18.06 3.28 1.05
N GLU A 95 17.92 2.33 1.96
CA GLU A 95 17.07 1.14 1.79
C GLU A 95 15.63 1.47 2.14
N PHE A 96 14.70 1.17 1.24
CA PHE A 96 13.28 1.42 1.46
C PHE A 96 12.74 0.55 2.60
N HIS A 97 12.37 1.19 3.70
CA HIS A 97 11.68 0.56 4.81
C HIS A 97 10.47 1.40 5.23
N LEU A 98 9.28 0.83 5.08
CA LEU A 98 8.02 1.52 5.40
C LEU A 98 7.96 1.99 6.87
N ASP A 99 8.46 1.17 7.80
CA ASP A 99 8.50 1.51 9.22
C ASP A 99 9.43 2.69 9.50
N GLU A 100 10.57 2.74 8.80
CA GLU A 100 11.52 3.85 8.87
C GLU A 100 10.90 5.13 8.30
N LEU A 101 10.24 5.05 7.13
CA LEU A 101 9.53 6.18 6.52
C LEU A 101 8.50 6.79 7.48
N VAL A 102 7.65 5.97 8.09
CA VAL A 102 6.64 6.44 9.06
C VAL A 102 7.31 7.03 10.30
N ALA A 103 8.39 6.41 10.78
CA ALA A 103 9.16 6.91 11.92
C ALA A 103 9.80 8.27 11.64
N ILE A 104 10.44 8.43 10.49
CA ILE A 104 11.04 9.71 10.06
C ILE A 104 9.96 10.79 10.03
N LEU A 105 8.81 10.51 9.41
CA LEU A 105 7.68 11.45 9.36
C LEU A 105 7.19 11.86 10.75
N SER A 106 7.25 10.96 11.75
CA SER A 106 6.88 11.29 13.13
C SER A 106 7.91 12.15 13.90
N LEU A 107 9.14 12.23 13.39
CA LEU A 107 10.23 13.00 13.98
C LEU A 107 10.41 14.39 13.36
N VAL A 108 9.69 14.68 12.27
CA VAL A 108 9.71 15.98 11.60
C VAL A 108 9.20 17.06 12.57
N LYS A 109 9.89 18.19 12.60
CA LYS A 109 9.52 19.36 13.40
C LYS A 109 9.17 20.53 12.50
N GLU A 110 8.48 21.53 13.07
CA GLU A 110 8.18 22.76 12.34
C GLU A 110 9.43 23.57 12.00
N GLU A 111 10.49 23.45 12.80
CA GLU A 111 11.74 24.18 12.57
C GLU A 111 12.65 23.50 11.53
N ASP A 112 12.26 22.32 11.03
CA ASP A 112 13.04 21.63 10.00
C ASP A 112 13.07 22.46 8.71
N PRO A 113 14.25 22.75 8.15
CA PRO A 113 14.34 23.62 7.01
C PRO A 113 13.72 22.95 5.78
N LEU A 114 12.97 23.74 5.01
CA LEU A 114 12.32 23.30 3.78
C LEU A 114 12.77 24.21 2.62
N PRO A 115 13.98 24.00 2.08
CA PRO A 115 14.49 24.81 1.00
C PRO A 115 13.65 24.65 -0.28
N VAL A 116 13.76 25.61 -1.20
CA VAL A 116 12.93 25.70 -2.42
C VAL A 116 12.98 24.41 -3.25
N PHE A 117 14.13 23.76 -3.37
CA PHE A 117 14.25 22.51 -4.14
C PHE A 117 13.46 21.35 -3.49
N THR A 118 13.45 21.25 -2.16
CA THR A 118 12.66 20.26 -1.43
C THR A 118 11.16 20.57 -1.54
N LYS A 119 10.76 21.84 -1.48
CA LYS A 119 9.38 22.26 -1.79
C LYS A 119 8.95 21.83 -3.20
N ASN A 120 9.82 22.04 -4.19
CA ASN A 120 9.58 21.62 -5.57
C ASN A 120 9.46 20.09 -5.71
N LEU A 121 10.22 19.32 -4.92
CA LEU A 121 10.13 17.85 -4.91
C LEU A 121 8.73 17.38 -4.47
N PHE A 122 8.20 17.95 -3.38
CA PHE A 122 6.85 17.64 -2.91
C PHE A 122 5.75 18.16 -3.86
N ALA A 123 5.94 19.35 -4.45
CA ALA A 123 5.02 19.86 -5.46
C ALA A 123 4.96 18.94 -6.68
N ASN A 124 6.11 18.46 -7.17
CA ASN A 124 6.17 17.51 -8.29
C ASN A 124 5.54 16.16 -7.93
N LEU A 125 5.70 15.68 -6.69
CA LEU A 125 4.99 14.51 -6.19
C LEU A 125 3.47 14.71 -6.26
N GLY A 126 2.97 15.86 -5.78
CA GLY A 126 1.54 16.19 -5.86
C GLY A 126 1.00 16.31 -7.29
N MET A 127 1.76 16.93 -8.18
CA MET A 127 1.42 17.02 -9.61
C MET A 127 1.33 15.63 -10.26
N ARG A 128 2.32 14.76 -10.02
CA ARG A 128 2.30 13.36 -10.52
C ARG A 128 1.10 12.58 -9.97
N ALA A 129 0.75 12.75 -8.69
CA ALA A 129 -0.44 12.12 -8.11
C ALA A 129 -1.73 12.61 -8.78
N SER A 130 -1.84 13.92 -9.04
CA SER A 130 -2.97 14.53 -9.75
C SER A 130 -3.09 14.03 -11.20
N ASP A 131 -1.97 13.96 -11.92
CA ASP A 131 -1.93 13.43 -13.28
C ASP A 131 -2.33 11.96 -13.33
N THR A 132 -1.82 11.17 -12.38
CA THR A 132 -2.17 9.74 -12.27
C THR A 132 -3.68 9.61 -12.04
N LEU A 133 -4.28 10.38 -11.12
CA LEU A 133 -5.73 10.45 -10.89
C LEU A 133 -6.54 10.72 -12.16
N ARG A 134 -6.06 11.63 -13.00
CA ARG A 134 -6.70 12.00 -14.28
C ARG A 134 -6.56 10.90 -15.34
N LEU A 135 -5.35 10.37 -15.51
CA LEU A 135 -5.01 9.44 -16.59
C LEU A 135 -5.58 8.03 -16.35
N GLN A 136 -5.66 7.58 -15.10
CA GLN A 136 -6.08 6.21 -14.76
C GLN A 136 -7.48 6.15 -14.13
N ALA A 137 -8.42 6.96 -14.63
CA ALA A 137 -9.79 7.06 -14.11
C ALA A 137 -10.50 5.70 -13.92
N ARG A 138 -10.23 4.71 -14.81
CA ARG A 138 -10.79 3.35 -14.70
C ARG A 138 -10.37 2.64 -13.41
N VAL A 139 -9.08 2.70 -13.05
CA VAL A 139 -8.55 2.05 -11.83
C VAL A 139 -9.22 2.61 -10.58
N PHE A 140 -9.38 3.94 -10.51
CA PHE A 140 -9.93 4.63 -9.34
C PHE A 140 -11.44 4.43 -9.15
N ARG A 141 -12.18 4.07 -10.20
CA ARG A 141 -13.59 3.67 -10.05
C ARG A 141 -13.71 2.41 -9.18
N HIS A 142 -12.76 1.49 -9.28
CA HIS A 142 -12.75 0.24 -8.51
C HIS A 142 -11.94 0.33 -7.21
N HIS A 143 -10.94 1.21 -7.12
CA HIS A 143 -10.05 1.33 -5.96
C HIS A 143 -10.17 2.70 -5.27
N ARG A 144 -11.28 2.93 -4.55
CA ARG A 144 -11.55 4.20 -3.84
C ARG A 144 -10.47 4.58 -2.82
N LYS A 145 -9.89 3.60 -2.11
CA LYS A 145 -8.80 3.86 -1.14
C LYS A 145 -7.57 4.46 -1.83
N LEU A 146 -7.16 3.91 -2.97
CA LEU A 146 -6.03 4.44 -3.74
C LEU A 146 -6.30 5.87 -4.20
N LYS A 147 -7.53 6.12 -4.68
CA LYS A 147 -7.97 7.47 -5.05
C LYS A 147 -7.79 8.44 -3.89
N ASN A 148 -8.23 8.08 -2.68
CA ASN A 148 -8.11 8.94 -1.49
C ASN A 148 -6.64 9.23 -1.15
N ALA A 149 -5.78 8.22 -1.18
CA ALA A 149 -4.33 8.40 -0.95
C ALA A 149 -3.72 9.39 -1.95
N LEU A 150 -3.96 9.21 -3.25
CA LEU A 150 -3.48 10.14 -4.27
C LEU A 150 -4.12 11.53 -4.16
N THR A 151 -5.34 11.63 -3.64
CA THR A 151 -6.01 12.92 -3.41
C THR A 151 -5.29 13.71 -2.31
N TYR A 152 -4.92 13.06 -1.20
CA TYR A 152 -4.10 13.69 -0.15
C TYR A 152 -2.76 14.18 -0.69
N LEU A 153 -2.06 13.37 -1.50
CA LEU A 153 -0.81 13.79 -2.15
C LEU A 153 -1.02 14.92 -3.15
N SER A 154 -2.11 14.93 -3.91
CA SER A 154 -2.37 15.96 -4.92
C SER A 154 -2.47 17.37 -4.32
N GLY A 155 -2.85 17.48 -3.03
CA GLY A 155 -2.82 18.75 -2.30
C GLY A 155 -1.42 19.35 -2.15
N LEU A 156 -0.36 18.55 -2.25
CA LEU A 156 1.03 19.03 -2.24
C LEU A 156 1.39 19.82 -3.50
N ALA A 157 0.64 19.69 -4.60
CA ALA A 157 0.89 20.46 -5.82
C ALA A 157 0.81 21.98 -5.58
N GLN A 158 -0.02 22.41 -4.61
CA GLN A 158 -0.25 23.81 -4.27
C GLN A 158 0.91 24.46 -3.51
N ILE A 159 1.92 23.68 -3.10
CA ILE A 159 3.06 24.21 -2.32
C ILE A 159 3.80 25.33 -3.06
N ARG A 160 3.83 25.29 -4.39
CA ARG A 160 4.47 26.33 -5.21
C ARG A 160 3.75 27.68 -5.17
N GLU A 161 2.44 27.67 -4.97
CA GLU A 161 1.63 28.89 -4.96
C GLU A 161 1.61 29.54 -3.57
N LEU A 162 1.88 28.73 -2.53
CA LEU A 162 1.76 29.09 -1.12
C LEU A 162 3.13 29.21 -0.44
N GLU A 163 4.12 29.83 -1.09
CA GLU A 163 5.55 29.78 -0.72
C GLU A 163 5.84 30.05 0.78
N ASN A 164 5.02 30.89 1.44
CA ASN A 164 5.18 31.29 2.85
C ASN A 164 4.16 30.65 3.81
N LEU A 165 3.21 29.84 3.32
CA LEU A 165 2.10 29.30 4.12
C LEU A 165 2.18 27.79 4.33
N VAL A 166 3.06 27.10 3.60
CA VAL A 166 3.22 25.65 3.76
C VAL A 166 4.19 25.33 4.87
N SER A 167 3.63 24.85 5.97
CA SER A 167 4.36 24.35 7.12
C SER A 167 4.77 22.87 6.91
N PRO A 168 5.94 22.43 7.39
CA PRO A 168 6.31 21.02 7.50
C PRO A 168 5.18 20.09 7.99
N SER A 169 4.38 20.52 8.96
CA SER A 169 3.23 19.75 9.48
C SER A 169 2.18 19.42 8.41
N TYR A 170 1.88 20.34 7.49
CA TYR A 170 0.95 20.09 6.38
C TYR A 170 1.46 18.98 5.45
N ILE A 171 2.76 19.01 5.14
CA ILE A 171 3.41 17.98 4.31
C ILE A 171 3.34 16.63 5.02
N VAL A 172 3.75 16.58 6.30
CA VAL A 172 3.73 15.35 7.10
C VAL A 172 2.33 14.75 7.18
N GLN A 173 1.30 15.56 7.46
CA GLN A 173 -0.08 15.08 7.54
C GLN A 173 -0.55 14.45 6.23
N SER A 174 -0.26 15.11 5.10
CA SER A 174 -0.60 14.62 3.76
C SER A 174 0.13 13.31 3.43
N LEU A 175 1.42 13.24 3.75
CA LEU A 175 2.25 12.05 3.53
C LEU A 175 1.81 10.88 4.43
N GLN A 176 1.66 11.08 5.73
CA GLN A 176 1.25 10.03 6.66
C GLN A 176 -0.11 9.42 6.29
N SER A 177 -1.09 10.26 5.97
CA SER A 177 -2.42 9.80 5.53
C SER A 177 -2.34 8.96 4.26
N SER A 178 -1.46 9.35 3.33
CA SER A 178 -1.24 8.64 2.07
C SER A 178 -0.49 7.32 2.29
N VAL A 179 0.63 7.36 3.00
CA VAL A 179 1.49 6.20 3.29
C VAL A 179 0.70 5.09 3.99
N ALA A 180 -0.12 5.41 4.99
CA ALA A 180 -0.93 4.41 5.70
C ALA A 180 -1.89 3.67 4.76
N ILE A 181 -2.53 4.38 3.82
CA ILE A 181 -3.45 3.77 2.85
C ILE A 181 -2.68 2.98 1.79
N LEU A 182 -1.56 3.51 1.30
CA LEU A 182 -0.75 2.85 0.28
C LEU A 182 -0.13 1.56 0.82
N ALA A 183 0.38 1.57 2.05
CA ALA A 183 0.87 0.39 2.77
C ALA A 183 -0.18 -0.73 2.84
N PHE A 184 -1.42 -0.37 3.19
CA PHE A 184 -2.53 -1.31 3.21
C PHE A 184 -2.79 -1.93 1.83
N LEU A 185 -2.69 -1.15 0.75
CA LEU A 185 -2.91 -1.64 -0.62
C LEU A 185 -1.80 -2.54 -1.13
N THR A 186 -0.56 -2.26 -0.74
CA THR A 186 0.62 -3.08 -1.07
C THR A 186 0.73 -4.32 -0.19
N GLY A 187 -0.09 -4.43 0.86
CA GLY A 187 -0.08 -5.55 1.79
C GLY A 187 1.12 -5.53 2.74
N GLN A 188 1.79 -4.39 2.87
CA GLN A 188 2.89 -4.22 3.82
C GLN A 188 2.32 -3.95 5.22
N GLY A 189 2.70 -4.79 6.18
CA GLY A 189 2.45 -4.52 7.59
C GLY A 189 3.34 -3.37 8.07
N MET A 190 2.78 -2.45 8.85
CA MET A 190 3.54 -1.43 9.57
C MET A 190 3.83 -1.95 10.98
N HIS A 191 5.10 -2.06 11.37
CA HIS A 191 5.54 -2.48 12.69
C HIS A 191 5.99 -1.27 13.51
N PRO A 192 5.22 -0.87 14.53
CA PRO A 192 5.53 0.33 15.32
C PRO A 192 6.62 0.11 16.38
N ALA A 193 7.57 -0.81 16.21
CA ALA A 193 8.45 -1.23 17.32
C ALA A 193 9.97 -1.04 17.09
N SER A 194 10.44 -0.69 15.89
CA SER A 194 11.87 -0.69 15.54
C SER A 194 12.50 0.72 15.40
N PHE A 195 12.05 1.68 16.19
CA PHE A 195 12.33 3.11 15.97
C PHE A 195 13.68 3.65 16.47
N GLY A 196 14.44 2.88 17.26
CA GLY A 196 15.62 3.40 17.96
C GLY A 196 16.72 3.93 17.04
N ILE A 197 16.87 3.34 15.85
CA ILE A 197 17.99 3.60 14.94
C ILE A 197 17.74 4.81 14.03
N VAL A 198 16.46 5.17 13.80
CA VAL A 198 16.07 6.21 12.83
C VAL A 198 16.63 7.59 13.19
N ARG A 199 16.72 7.89 14.49
CA ARG A 199 17.26 9.17 14.98
C ARG A 199 18.71 9.39 14.59
N THR A 200 19.49 8.32 14.44
CA THR A 200 20.93 8.40 14.17
C THR A 200 21.22 8.81 12.72
N PHE A 201 20.33 8.47 11.78
CA PHE A 201 20.52 8.73 10.35
C PHE A 201 19.75 9.96 9.84
N ARG A 202 18.94 10.57 10.70
CA ARG A 202 18.17 11.77 10.37
C ARG A 202 19.08 12.99 10.36
N ASP A 203 19.11 13.68 9.24
CA ASP A 203 19.83 14.93 9.02
C ASP A 203 18.97 15.87 8.17
N PRO A 204 18.15 16.75 8.79
CA PRO A 204 17.31 17.66 8.07
C PRO A 204 18.07 18.92 7.60
N SER A 205 19.40 19.02 7.79
CA SER A 205 20.15 20.23 7.41
C SER A 205 20.06 20.53 5.90
N ILE A 206 20.10 21.81 5.53
CA ILE A 206 20.02 22.23 4.13
C ILE A 206 21.15 21.61 3.29
N ASP A 207 22.37 21.56 3.83
CA ASP A 207 23.53 20.97 3.16
C ASP A 207 23.34 19.46 2.94
N GLY A 208 22.85 18.74 3.95
CA GLY A 208 22.51 17.33 3.84
C GLY A 208 21.43 17.06 2.80
N GLN A 209 20.37 17.87 2.78
CA GLN A 209 19.32 17.81 1.77
C GLN A 209 19.87 18.04 0.36
N GLN A 210 20.73 19.06 0.19
CA GLN A 210 21.31 19.42 -1.10
C GLN A 210 22.26 18.34 -1.62
N ALA A 211 23.08 17.73 -0.74
CA ALA A 211 23.94 16.62 -1.11
C ALA A 211 23.13 15.41 -1.60
N ARG A 212 22.08 15.02 -0.86
CA ARG A 212 21.18 13.92 -1.24
C ARG A 212 20.41 14.21 -2.53
N TYR A 213 19.90 15.42 -2.70
CA TYR A 213 19.20 15.84 -3.92
C TYR A 213 20.10 15.78 -5.17
N ARG A 214 21.37 16.15 -5.03
CA ARG A 214 22.35 16.11 -6.14
C ARG A 214 22.93 14.71 -6.37
N GLY A 215 22.67 13.75 -5.48
CA GLY A 215 23.31 12.44 -5.52
C GLY A 215 24.82 12.48 -5.24
N VAL A 216 25.30 13.54 -4.58
CA VAL A 216 26.69 13.58 -4.10
C VAL A 216 26.73 12.68 -2.87
N GLU A 217 27.42 11.54 -2.99
CA GLU A 217 27.71 10.73 -1.81
C GLU A 217 28.42 11.63 -0.79
N VAL A 218 27.84 11.72 0.40
CA VAL A 218 28.44 12.46 1.50
C VAL A 218 29.67 11.66 1.96
N GLU A 219 30.79 11.82 1.25
CA GLU A 219 32.10 11.26 1.58
C GLU A 219 32.54 11.60 3.02
N ALA A 220 31.89 12.58 3.66
CA ALA A 220 32.09 12.95 5.05
C ALA A 220 31.62 11.88 6.07
N LEU A 221 30.77 10.91 5.68
CA LEU A 221 30.44 9.77 6.55
C LEU A 221 31.48 8.64 6.48
N SER A 222 32.23 8.55 5.37
CA SER A 222 33.38 7.65 5.25
C SER A 222 34.66 8.17 5.92
N SER A 223 34.71 9.46 6.27
CA SER A 223 35.81 10.05 7.05
C SER A 223 35.56 10.06 8.56
N LEU A 224 34.37 9.67 9.02
CA LEU A 224 34.16 9.41 10.45
C LEU A 224 34.99 8.18 10.85
N PRO A 225 35.76 8.27 11.94
CA PRO A 225 36.53 7.13 12.41
C PRO A 225 35.58 5.94 12.62
N PRO A 226 35.98 4.73 12.23
CA PRO A 226 35.14 3.54 12.40
C PRO A 226 34.66 3.51 13.84
N LEU A 227 33.35 3.42 14.04
CA LEU A 227 32.77 3.31 15.37
C LEU A 227 33.55 2.23 16.13
N PRO A 228 33.97 2.49 17.38
CA PRO A 228 34.74 1.53 18.17
C PRO A 228 33.98 0.22 18.14
N ASN A 229 34.66 -0.81 17.61
CA ASN A 229 34.10 -2.11 17.31
C ASN A 229 33.42 -2.67 18.57
N THR A 230 32.10 -2.51 18.70
CA THR A 230 31.32 -3.02 19.84
C THR A 230 31.25 -4.55 19.85
N SER A 231 31.86 -5.19 18.85
CA SER A 231 32.17 -6.62 18.81
C SER A 231 32.98 -7.13 20.02
N SER A 232 33.62 -6.25 20.80
CA SER A 232 34.31 -6.65 22.04
C SER A 232 33.41 -6.79 23.27
N GLN A 233 32.11 -6.48 23.20
CA GLN A 233 31.15 -6.72 24.29
C GLN A 233 30.08 -7.78 23.99
N VAL A 234 30.09 -8.42 22.83
CA VAL A 234 29.33 -9.66 22.62
C VAL A 234 30.18 -10.81 23.13
N ALA A 235 30.10 -11.03 24.45
CA ALA A 235 30.61 -12.23 25.09
C ALA A 235 30.08 -13.47 24.36
N MET A 236 30.99 -14.16 23.67
CA MET A 236 31.06 -15.61 23.49
C MET A 236 29.69 -16.31 23.42
N TRP A 237 29.00 -16.15 22.28
CA TRP A 237 27.94 -17.08 21.87
C TRP A 237 28.63 -18.34 21.32
N ASP A 238 28.66 -19.41 22.11
CA ASP A 238 29.15 -20.73 21.68
C ASP A 238 28.16 -21.37 20.70
N SER A 239 28.49 -21.28 19.41
CA SER A 239 27.69 -21.81 18.31
C SER A 239 27.64 -23.33 18.24
N ARG A 240 28.35 -24.08 19.11
CA ARG A 240 28.28 -25.55 19.13
C ARG A 240 27.16 -26.14 19.96
N THR A 241 26.60 -25.41 20.93
CA THR A 241 25.71 -26.03 21.93
C THR A 241 24.26 -25.57 21.86
N GLY A 242 23.94 -24.47 21.17
CA GLY A 242 22.57 -23.97 21.05
C GLY A 242 21.86 -23.77 22.40
N ARG A 243 22.62 -23.65 23.49
CA ARG A 243 22.11 -23.54 24.86
C ARG A 243 22.80 -22.39 25.56
N ILE A 244 21.96 -21.52 26.13
CA ILE A 244 22.39 -20.54 27.12
C ILE A 244 22.85 -21.34 28.35
N PRO A 245 24.10 -21.15 28.86
CA PRO A 245 24.54 -21.85 30.05
C PRO A 245 23.63 -21.47 31.24
N PRO A 246 23.22 -22.45 32.07
CA PRO A 246 22.41 -22.16 33.24
C PRO A 246 23.23 -21.27 34.18
N ARG A 247 22.65 -20.12 34.52
CA ARG A 247 23.19 -19.16 35.48
C ARG A 247 23.22 -19.82 36.86
N SER A 248 24.34 -20.44 37.21
CA SER A 248 24.55 -21.04 38.51
C SER A 248 24.76 -19.94 39.56
N GLY A 249 23.88 -19.95 40.57
CA GLY A 249 24.24 -19.56 41.93
C GLY A 249 24.27 -18.07 42.26
N ILE A 250 23.09 -17.48 42.48
CA ILE A 250 22.90 -16.57 43.62
C ILE A 250 21.64 -17.04 44.34
N SER A 251 21.87 -17.83 45.38
CA SER A 251 20.89 -18.17 46.41
C SER A 251 20.98 -17.13 47.52
N SER A 252 19.83 -16.83 48.15
CA SER A 252 19.57 -15.90 49.27
C SER A 252 19.03 -14.55 48.82
N ALA A 253 18.01 -13.93 49.41
CA ALA A 253 17.05 -14.23 50.47
C ALA A 253 16.09 -13.00 50.53
N GLN A 254 15.01 -13.10 51.29
CA GLN A 254 14.02 -12.04 51.62
C GLN A 254 13.03 -11.71 50.49
N GLY A 255 11.73 -11.99 50.58
CA GLY A 255 10.87 -12.04 51.76
C GLY A 255 10.39 -10.63 52.10
N ILE A 256 9.44 -10.10 51.33
CA ILE A 256 8.62 -8.95 51.72
C ILE A 256 7.19 -9.18 51.20
N ASP A 257 6.31 -9.46 52.16
CA ASP A 257 4.87 -9.30 52.08
C ASP A 257 4.49 -7.89 51.65
N ASN A 258 3.47 -7.75 50.79
CA ASN A 258 2.59 -6.57 50.86
C ASN A 258 1.29 -6.76 50.06
N PRO A 259 0.22 -6.04 50.42
CA PRO A 259 -1.08 -6.63 50.62
C PRO A 259 -2.08 -6.17 49.56
N SER A 260 -3.19 -6.90 49.55
CA SER A 260 -4.51 -6.51 49.08
C SER A 260 -4.83 -5.02 49.29
N ALA A 261 -5.07 -4.31 48.18
CA ALA A 261 -5.76 -3.03 48.17
C ALA A 261 -6.97 -3.08 47.23
N THR A 262 -8.10 -2.90 47.88
CA THR A 262 -9.52 -2.86 47.47
C THR A 262 -9.88 -1.74 46.46
N PRO A 263 -11.12 -1.75 45.91
CA PRO A 263 -11.49 -1.05 44.67
C PRO A 263 -11.82 0.42 44.91
N LYS A 264 -11.53 1.25 43.90
CA LYS A 264 -11.89 2.69 43.89
C LYS A 264 -13.27 2.89 43.28
N SER A 265 -14.03 3.72 43.99
CA SER A 265 -15.44 4.07 43.87
C SER A 265 -15.81 4.82 42.57
N ARG A 266 -17.07 4.62 42.19
CA ARG A 266 -17.82 5.27 41.11
C ARG A 266 -18.40 6.61 41.63
N PRO A 267 -18.29 7.74 40.89
CA PRO A 267 -19.03 8.95 41.23
C PRO A 267 -20.48 8.92 40.73
N PRO A 268 -21.38 9.71 41.35
CA PRO A 268 -22.81 9.68 41.08
C PRO A 268 -23.18 10.41 39.78
N SER A 269 -24.26 9.90 39.19
CA SER A 269 -25.10 10.57 38.19
C SER A 269 -25.62 11.91 38.74
N SER A 270 -25.42 12.99 38.00
CA SER A 270 -26.21 14.20 38.13
C SER A 270 -27.13 14.31 36.92
N ASP A 271 -28.43 14.21 37.19
CA ASP A 271 -29.51 14.67 36.34
C ASP A 271 -29.35 16.15 36.00
N GLN A 272 -29.53 16.47 34.71
CA GLN A 272 -30.23 17.65 34.20
C GLN A 272 -30.60 17.42 32.73
#